data_AF-I5B1J7-F1
#
_entry.id   AF-I5B1J7-F1
#
_cell.length_a   1.000
_cell.length_b   1.000
_cell.length_c   1.000
_cell.angle_alpha   90.00
_cell.angle_beta   90.00
_cell.angle_gamma   90.00
#
_symmetry.space_group_name_H-M   'P 1'
#
loop_
_entity.id
_entity.type
_entity.pdbx_description
1 polymer ?
#
loop_
_entity_poly.entity_id
_entity_poly.type
_entity_poly.pdbx_seq_one_letter_code
_entity_poly.pdbx_strand_id
1 'polypeptide(L)'
;MKLINKELYVGVFVLIGLLCAGYLTVVLGGVPMFGPKGYTLYAYFTSVSGLKDGARIEMAGVEIGNVSEIRLDKERLEAKVAFRINQELQLSEDSIASIKTAGIIGEKYISISPGGSDIMLEDKEAFNNTESTLDIESLIRKFIFKDDNES
;
A
#
# COMPACT_ATOMS: atom_id res chain seq x y z
N MET A 1 54.46 -20.39 -8.79
CA MET A 1 53.36 -20.07 -7.86
C MET A 1 53.16 -18.56 -7.91
N LYS A 2 52.08 -18.07 -8.54
CA LYS A 2 51.87 -16.65 -8.81
C LYS A 2 51.63 -15.88 -7.50
N LEU A 3 52.43 -14.84 -7.32
CA LEU A 3 52.42 -13.91 -6.18
C LEU A 3 51.11 -13.12 -6.19
N ILE A 4 50.18 -13.45 -5.29
CA ILE A 4 49.05 -12.58 -5.00
C ILE A 4 49.58 -11.44 -4.14
N ASN A 5 49.72 -10.26 -4.73
CA ASN A 5 50.17 -9.05 -4.05
C ASN A 5 49.12 -8.63 -3.01
N LYS A 6 49.55 -8.14 -1.84
CA LYS A 6 48.64 -7.66 -0.76
C LYS A 6 47.66 -6.60 -1.27
N GLU A 7 48.09 -5.80 -2.25
CA GLU A 7 47.27 -4.81 -2.96
C GLU A 7 46.06 -5.45 -3.67
N LEU A 8 46.22 -6.64 -4.27
CA LEU A 8 45.12 -7.39 -4.88
C LEU A 8 44.10 -7.85 -3.82
N TYR A 9 44.59 -8.27 -2.65
CA TYR A 9 43.73 -8.70 -1.54
C TYR A 9 42.89 -7.55 -1.00
N VAL A 10 43.48 -6.37 -0.83
CA VAL A 10 42.77 -5.15 -0.41
C VAL A 10 41.75 -4.73 -1.48
N GLY A 11 42.13 -4.78 -2.77
CA GLY A 11 41.20 -4.48 -3.86
C GLY A 11 39.98 -5.41 -3.89
N VAL A 12 40.19 -6.72 -3.74
CA VAL A 12 39.10 -7.70 -3.66
C VAL A 12 38.23 -7.48 -2.42
N PHE A 13 38.83 -7.17 -1.26
CA PHE A 13 38.09 -6.88 -0.03
C PHE A 13 37.17 -5.65 -0.20
N VAL A 14 37.68 -4.57 -0.79
CA VAL A 14 36.89 -3.36 -1.06
C VAL A 14 35.78 -3.64 -2.07
N LEU A 15 36.06 -4.43 -3.12
CA LEU A 15 35.07 -4.81 -4.13
C LEU A 15 33.91 -5.62 -3.51
N ILE A 16 34.24 -6.60 -2.66
CA ILE A 16 33.24 -7.39 -1.93
C ILE A 16 32.43 -6.49 -1.00
N GLY A 17 33.09 -5.58 -0.28
CA GLY A 17 32.42 -4.60 0.59
C GLY A 17 31.43 -3.72 -0.18
N LEU A 18 31.82 -3.24 -1.36
CA LEU A 18 30.97 -2.42 -2.22
C LEU A 18 29.78 -3.22 -2.79
N LEU A 19 29.99 -4.48 -3.16
CA LEU A 19 28.92 -5.38 -3.59
C LEU A 19 27.93 -5.68 -2.44
N CYS A 20 28.43 -5.94 -1.22
CA CYS A 20 27.58 -6.13 -0.05
C CYS A 20 26.77 -4.87 0.29
N ALA A 21 27.40 -3.69 0.25
CA ALA A 21 26.72 -2.42 0.49
C ALA A 21 25.65 -2.12 -0.59
N GLY A 22 25.97 -2.39 -1.86
CA GLY A 22 25.02 -2.29 -2.97
C GLY A 22 23.84 -3.25 -2.79
N TYR A 23 24.12 -4.50 -2.42
CA TYR A 23 23.09 -5.52 -2.15
C TYR A 23 22.17 -5.12 -0.99
N LEU A 24 22.73 -4.66 0.13
CA LEU A 24 21.93 -4.19 1.27
C LEU A 24 21.05 -3.00 0.91
N THR A 25 21.55 -2.06 0.11
CA THR A 25 20.76 -0.91 -0.37
C THR A 25 19.53 -1.37 -1.16
N VAL A 26 19.67 -2.37 -2.03
CA VAL A 26 18.54 -2.92 -2.81
C VAL A 26 17.53 -3.64 -1.91
N VAL A 27 18.02 -4.45 -0.96
CA VAL A 27 17.17 -5.23 -0.04
C VAL A 27 16.42 -4.33 0.93
N LEU A 28 17.10 -3.36 1.57
CA LEU A 28 16.46 -2.42 2.49
C LEU A 28 15.59 -1.39 1.76
N GLY A 29 15.92 -1.07 0.51
CA GLY A 29 15.15 -0.14 -0.32
C GLY A 29 13.81 -0.69 -0.79
N GLY A 30 13.49 -1.96 -0.49
CA GLY A 30 12.22 -2.58 -0.85
C GLY A 30 12.01 -2.67 -2.37
N VAL A 31 13.08 -2.61 -3.17
CA VAL A 31 12.98 -2.72 -4.63
C VAL A 31 12.71 -4.19 -4.95
N PRO A 32 11.54 -4.55 -5.52
CA PRO A 32 11.24 -5.94 -5.82
C PRO A 32 12.22 -6.46 -6.89
N MET A 33 13.15 -7.33 -6.47
CA MET A 33 14.19 -7.92 -7.35
C MET A 33 13.62 -8.87 -8.42
N PHE A 34 12.38 -9.32 -8.24
CA PHE A 34 11.62 -10.12 -9.20
C PHE A 34 10.40 -9.32 -9.64
N GLY A 35 10.14 -9.27 -10.96
CA GLY A 35 8.99 -8.57 -11.55
C GLY A 35 7.66 -8.94 -10.87
N PRO A 36 6.65 -8.05 -10.95
CA PRO A 36 5.45 -8.15 -10.12
C PRO A 36 4.70 -9.46 -10.38
N LYS A 37 4.65 -10.35 -9.38
CA LYS A 37 3.72 -11.47 -9.31
C LYS A 37 2.42 -10.99 -8.69
N GLY A 38 1.64 -10.23 -9.45
CA GLY A 38 0.43 -9.60 -8.95
C GLY A 38 -0.27 -8.81 -10.02
N TYR A 39 -1.51 -8.43 -9.72
CA TYR A 39 -2.33 -7.58 -10.56
C TYR A 39 -2.57 -6.24 -9.86
N THR A 40 -2.88 -5.22 -10.66
CA THR A 40 -3.09 -3.86 -10.18
C THR A 40 -4.58 -3.60 -10.09
N LEU A 41 -5.06 -3.05 -8.98
CA LEU A 41 -6.44 -2.57 -8.85
C LEU A 41 -6.44 -1.09 -8.49
N TYR A 42 -7.56 -0.42 -8.72
CA TYR A 42 -7.73 0.98 -8.35
C TYR A 42 -8.88 1.17 -7.35
N ALA A 43 -8.78 2.17 -6.50
CA ALA A 43 -9.93 2.67 -5.76
C ALA A 43 -9.92 4.19 -5.73
N TYR A 44 -11.11 4.74 -5.57
CA TYR A 44 -11.33 6.16 -5.44
C TYR A 44 -11.81 6.46 -4.03
N PHE A 45 -11.13 7.38 -3.35
CA PHE A 45 -11.48 7.80 -2.00
C PHE A 45 -11.65 9.32 -1.97
N THR A 46 -12.64 9.79 -1.23
CA THR A 46 -12.84 11.22 -0.97
C THR A 46 -11.72 11.79 -0.11
N SER A 47 -11.15 10.97 0.78
CA SER A 47 -9.99 11.35 1.60
C SER A 47 -9.08 10.16 1.85
N VAL A 48 -7.78 10.39 1.65
CA VAL A 48 -6.67 9.45 1.94
C VAL A 48 -5.72 9.99 2.99
N SER A 49 -6.16 10.98 3.79
CA SER A 49 -5.31 11.64 4.79
C SER A 49 -4.59 10.65 5.69
N GLY A 50 -3.26 10.69 5.73
CA GLY A 50 -2.41 9.82 6.53
C GLY A 50 -2.09 8.45 5.91
N LEU A 51 -2.68 8.10 4.77
CA LEU A 51 -2.25 6.96 3.95
C LEU A 51 -0.98 7.34 3.18
N LYS A 52 -0.06 6.38 3.00
CA LYS A 52 1.22 6.59 2.31
C LYS A 52 1.42 5.57 1.21
N ASP A 53 2.23 5.92 0.22
CA ASP A 53 2.75 4.94 -0.75
C ASP A 53 3.52 3.84 0.00
N GLY A 54 3.34 2.59 -0.42
CA GLY A 54 3.89 1.42 0.26
C GLY A 54 3.10 0.94 1.48
N ALA A 55 1.99 1.60 1.86
CA ALA A 55 1.13 1.11 2.92
C ALA A 55 0.61 -0.30 2.59
N ARG A 56 0.58 -1.17 3.61
CA ARG A 56 0.12 -2.55 3.45
C ARG A 56 -1.39 -2.62 3.16
N ILE A 57 -1.78 -3.65 2.44
CA ILE A 57 -3.16 -4.00 2.16
C ILE A 57 -3.43 -5.32 2.86
N GLU A 58 -4.46 -5.36 3.69
CA GLU A 58 -4.83 -6.51 4.49
C GLU A 58 -6.24 -7.01 4.18
N MET A 59 -6.42 -8.33 4.24
CA MET A 59 -7.72 -8.97 4.28
C MET A 59 -7.76 -9.88 5.50
N ALA A 60 -8.80 -9.75 6.33
CA ALA A 60 -8.94 -10.51 7.59
C ALA A 60 -7.69 -10.49 8.50
N GLY A 61 -6.91 -9.39 8.46
CA GLY A 61 -5.67 -9.21 9.24
C GLY A 61 -4.42 -9.85 8.62
N VAL A 62 -4.50 -10.38 7.39
CA VAL A 62 -3.37 -10.95 6.64
C VAL A 62 -2.99 -10.00 5.51
N GLU A 63 -1.70 -9.72 5.37
CA GLU A 63 -1.17 -8.89 4.29
C GLU A 63 -1.30 -9.60 2.93
N ILE A 64 -1.97 -8.95 1.97
CA ILE A 64 -2.26 -9.48 0.64
C ILE A 64 -1.67 -8.62 -0.49
N GLY A 65 -1.04 -7.50 -0.15
CA GLY A 65 -0.51 -6.56 -1.13
C GLY A 65 -0.07 -5.24 -0.51
N ASN A 66 0.21 -4.26 -1.37
CA ASN A 66 0.66 -2.94 -0.95
C ASN A 66 0.11 -1.83 -1.86
N VAL A 67 -0.02 -0.63 -1.32
CA VAL A 67 -0.33 0.58 -2.10
C VAL A 67 0.88 0.91 -2.97
N SER A 68 0.68 0.90 -4.28
CA SER A 68 1.76 1.23 -5.23
C SER A 68 1.89 2.73 -5.47
N GLU A 69 0.77 3.45 -5.49
CA GLU A 69 0.75 4.87 -5.82
C GLU A 69 -0.55 5.56 -5.39
N ILE A 70 -0.46 6.80 -4.94
CA ILE A 70 -1.59 7.68 -4.62
C ILE A 70 -1.54 8.93 -5.51
N ARG A 71 -2.61 9.21 -6.25
CA ARG A 71 -2.73 10.42 -7.09
C ARG A 71 -4.10 11.07 -6.94
N LEU A 72 -4.16 12.39 -7.16
CA LEU A 72 -5.44 13.09 -7.31
C LEU A 72 -5.97 12.88 -8.75
N ASP A 73 -7.16 12.32 -8.87
CA ASP A 73 -7.91 12.27 -10.11
C ASP A 73 -8.54 13.64 -10.37
N LYS A 74 -8.15 14.28 -11.48
CA LYS A 74 -8.58 15.65 -11.80
C LYS A 74 -10.03 15.73 -12.29
N GLU A 75 -10.58 14.63 -12.77
CA GLU A 75 -11.96 14.59 -13.29
C GLU A 75 -12.95 14.32 -12.18
N ARG A 76 -12.63 13.35 -11.30
CA ARG A 76 -13.49 12.98 -10.17
C ARG A 76 -13.28 13.85 -8.94
N LEU A 77 -12.16 14.58 -8.87
CA LEU A 77 -11.72 15.32 -7.67
C LEU A 77 -11.55 14.41 -6.44
N GLU A 78 -11.22 13.14 -6.69
CA GLU A 78 -11.04 12.10 -5.68
C GLU A 78 -9.59 11.59 -5.71
N ALA A 79 -9.12 11.05 -4.59
CA ALA A 79 -7.83 10.38 -4.55
C ALA A 79 -7.95 8.99 -5.19
N LYS A 80 -7.29 8.82 -6.34
CA LYS A 80 -7.09 7.52 -7.00
C LYS A 80 -5.90 6.82 -6.35
N VAL A 81 -6.17 5.68 -5.73
CA VAL A 81 -5.17 4.82 -5.11
C VAL A 81 -4.98 3.60 -5.99
N ALA A 82 -3.73 3.31 -6.35
CA ALA A 82 -3.34 2.11 -7.06
C ALA A 82 -2.83 1.07 -6.06
N PHE A 83 -3.38 -0.13 -6.16
CA PHE A 83 -3.04 -1.28 -5.33
C PHE A 83 -2.25 -2.29 -6.15
N ARG A 84 -1.34 -2.99 -5.48
CA ARG A 84 -0.73 -4.20 -6.02
C ARG A 84 -1.15 -5.37 -5.14
N ILE A 85 -1.91 -6.30 -5.70
CA ILE A 85 -2.41 -7.49 -5.01
C ILE A 85 -1.65 -8.73 -5.49
N ASN A 86 -1.35 -9.64 -4.57
CA ASN A 86 -0.70 -10.90 -4.90
C ASN A 86 -1.56 -11.77 -5.83
N GLN A 87 -0.95 -12.37 -6.85
CA GLN A 87 -1.65 -13.12 -7.92
C GLN A 87 -2.43 -14.37 -7.43
N GLU A 88 -2.13 -14.87 -6.24
CA GLU A 88 -2.76 -16.07 -5.66
C GLU A 88 -4.17 -15.79 -5.12
N LEU A 89 -4.58 -14.53 -5.02
CA LEU A 89 -5.88 -14.12 -4.49
C LEU A 89 -6.70 -13.39 -5.57
N GLN A 90 -7.95 -13.79 -5.76
CA GLN A 90 -8.92 -13.05 -6.56
C GLN A 90 -9.92 -12.35 -5.64
N LEU A 91 -10.27 -11.12 -5.99
CA LEU A 91 -11.20 -10.28 -5.23
C LEU A 91 -12.48 -10.10 -6.04
N SER A 92 -13.63 -10.23 -5.39
CA SER A 92 -14.91 -9.99 -6.03
C SER A 92 -15.16 -8.49 -6.25
N GLU A 93 -15.96 -8.14 -7.25
CA GLU A 93 -16.28 -6.73 -7.59
C GLU A 93 -16.99 -5.96 -6.48
N ASP A 94 -17.70 -6.68 -5.60
CA ASP A 94 -18.45 -6.15 -4.47
C ASP A 94 -17.63 -6.06 -3.19
N SER A 95 -16.34 -6.44 -3.26
CA SER A 95 -15.39 -6.25 -2.16
C SER A 95 -15.28 -4.76 -1.80
N ILE A 96 -15.10 -4.48 -0.51
CA ILE A 96 -15.05 -3.11 0.01
C ILE A 96 -13.62 -2.79 0.42
N ALA A 97 -13.05 -1.73 -0.17
CA ALA A 97 -11.74 -1.22 0.23
C ALA A 97 -11.91 -0.09 1.25
N SER A 98 -11.45 -0.30 2.49
CA SER A 98 -11.60 0.67 3.59
C SER A 98 -10.23 1.15 4.09
N ILE A 99 -10.07 2.46 4.28
CA ILE A 99 -8.86 3.00 4.94
C ILE A 99 -9.01 2.89 6.45
N LYS A 100 -8.17 2.08 7.09
CA LYS A 100 -8.16 1.88 8.55
C LYS A 100 -6.86 2.35 9.17
N THR A 101 -6.87 2.59 10.47
CA THR A 101 -5.68 2.94 11.27
C THR A 101 -5.28 1.72 12.09
N ALA A 102 -3.99 1.38 12.12
CA ALA A 102 -3.47 0.33 13.00
C ALA A 102 -3.55 0.80 14.47
N GLY A 103 -4.56 0.32 15.22
CA GLY A 103 -4.82 0.82 16.57
C GLY A 103 -5.28 2.28 16.57
N ILE A 104 -4.93 3.02 17.63
CA ILE A 104 -5.39 4.41 17.83
C ILE A 104 -4.49 5.44 17.12
N ILE A 105 -3.16 5.20 17.08
CA ILE A 105 -2.14 6.17 16.64
C ILE A 105 -1.22 5.58 15.56
N GLY A 106 -1.49 4.36 15.09
CA GLY A 106 -0.62 3.71 14.13
C GLY A 106 -0.73 4.28 12.73
N GLU A 107 0.05 3.67 11.84
CA GLU A 107 -0.03 3.95 10.40
C GLU A 107 -1.40 3.55 9.82
N LYS A 108 -1.79 4.22 8.74
CA LYS A 108 -2.97 3.84 7.99
C LYS A 108 -2.64 2.74 6.99
N TYR A 109 -3.58 1.83 6.84
CA TYR A 109 -3.50 0.70 5.92
C TYR A 109 -4.85 0.52 5.23
N ILE A 110 -4.87 -0.25 4.15
CA ILE A 110 -6.11 -0.58 3.45
C ILE A 110 -6.58 -1.95 3.94
N SER A 111 -7.82 -2.02 4.39
CA SER A 111 -8.50 -3.27 4.73
C SER A 111 -9.50 -3.60 3.64
N ILE A 112 -9.34 -4.76 3.00
CA ILE A 112 -10.29 -5.27 2.03
C ILE A 112 -11.23 -6.23 2.74
N SER A 113 -12.52 -5.91 2.70
CA SER A 113 -13.58 -6.81 3.14
C SER A 113 -14.01 -7.66 1.95
N PRO A 114 -14.04 -9.01 2.08
CA PRO A 114 -14.45 -9.87 0.99
C PRO A 114 -15.92 -9.62 0.66
N GLY A 115 -16.22 -9.57 -0.64
CA GLY A 115 -17.59 -9.63 -1.12
C GLY A 115 -18.05 -11.07 -1.37
N GLY A 116 -19.24 -11.21 -1.95
CA GLY A 116 -19.87 -12.48 -2.28
C GLY A 116 -20.35 -12.58 -3.73
N SER A 117 -19.96 -11.65 -4.61
CA SER A 117 -20.25 -11.74 -6.05
C SER A 117 -19.47 -12.88 -6.71
N ASP A 118 -20.09 -13.55 -7.68
CA ASP A 118 -19.42 -14.51 -8.56
C ASP A 118 -18.51 -13.82 -9.58
N ILE A 119 -18.63 -12.48 -9.71
CA ILE A 119 -17.84 -11.65 -10.62
C ILE A 119 -16.58 -11.18 -9.89
N MET A 120 -15.42 -11.50 -10.48
CA MET A 120 -14.10 -11.16 -9.96
C MET A 120 -13.56 -9.90 -10.66
N LEU A 121 -12.83 -9.07 -9.90
CA LEU A 121 -12.12 -7.92 -10.43
C LEU A 121 -10.95 -8.36 -11.30
N GLU A 122 -10.86 -7.79 -12.50
CA GLU A 122 -9.75 -7.99 -13.42
C GLU A 122 -8.59 -7.00 -13.18
N ASP A 123 -7.45 -7.25 -13.83
CA ASP A 123 -6.31 -6.32 -13.78
C ASP A 123 -6.74 -4.93 -14.30
N LYS A 124 -6.37 -3.90 -13.54
CA LYS A 124 -6.65 -2.47 -13.76
C LYS A 124 -8.11 -2.07 -13.58
N GLU A 125 -8.94 -2.92 -12.99
CA GLU A 125 -10.28 -2.54 -12.59
C GLU A 125 -10.30 -1.75 -11.28
N ALA A 126 -11.40 -1.02 -11.07
CA ALA A 126 -11.61 -0.22 -9.88
C ALA A 126 -12.61 -0.89 -8.94
N PHE A 127 -12.38 -0.79 -7.62
CA PHE A 127 -13.38 -1.16 -6.63
C PHE A 127 -14.62 -0.30 -6.77
N ASN A 128 -15.78 -0.94 -6.72
CA ASN A 128 -17.07 -0.26 -6.75
C ASN A 128 -17.39 0.40 -5.39
N ASN A 129 -16.95 -0.23 -4.30
CA ASN A 129 -17.25 0.20 -2.95
C ASN A 129 -15.96 0.59 -2.20
N THR A 130 -15.93 1.83 -1.71
CA THR A 130 -14.79 2.35 -0.95
C THR A 130 -15.25 3.05 0.31
N GLU A 131 -14.49 2.90 1.38
CA GLU A 131 -14.70 3.65 2.62
C GLU A 131 -13.48 4.52 2.91
N SER A 132 -13.69 5.83 2.84
CA SER A 132 -12.64 6.82 3.10
C SER A 132 -12.29 6.90 4.58
N THR A 133 -11.09 7.38 4.88
CA THR A 133 -10.70 7.58 6.27
C THR A 133 -11.61 8.61 6.95
N LEU A 134 -12.00 8.30 8.18
CA LEU A 134 -12.60 9.29 9.07
C LEU A 134 -11.50 10.22 9.59
N ASP A 135 -11.83 11.50 9.67
CA ASP A 135 -11.03 12.49 10.35
C ASP A 135 -11.61 12.71 11.76
N ILE A 136 -10.78 12.54 12.79
CA ILE A 136 -11.18 12.71 14.19
C ILE A 136 -11.72 14.11 14.42
N GLU A 137 -11.14 15.13 13.75
CA GLU A 137 -11.65 16.50 13.84
C GLU A 137 -13.10 16.58 13.35
N SER A 138 -13.40 15.94 12.22
CA SER A 138 -14.75 15.89 11.65
C SER A 138 -15.73 15.15 12.56
N LEU A 139 -15.29 14.10 13.25
CA LEU A 139 -16.11 13.38 14.23
C LEU A 139 -16.39 14.21 15.48
N ILE A 140 -15.40 14.92 16.01
CA ILE A 140 -15.56 15.81 17.17
C ILE A 140 -16.53 16.94 16.83
N ARG A 141 -16.36 17.57 15.65
CA ARG A 141 -17.31 18.58 15.16
C ARG A 141 -18.71 17.99 15.05
N LYS A 142 -18.87 16.81 14.44
CA LYS A 142 -20.18 16.13 14.36
C LYS A 142 -20.77 15.87 15.75
N PHE A 143 -19.98 15.53 16.75
CA PHE A 143 -20.47 15.29 18.11
C PHE A 143 -20.91 16.59 18.80
N ILE A 144 -20.08 17.64 18.76
CA ILE A 144 -20.36 18.93 19.42
C ILE A 144 -21.57 19.62 18.79
N PHE A 145 -21.71 19.59 17.46
CA PHE A 145 -22.78 20.30 16.74
C PHE A 145 -24.04 19.48 16.48
N LYS A 146 -24.09 18.20 16.86
CA LYS A 146 -25.31 17.38 16.72
C LYS A 146 -26.37 17.73 17.77
N ASP A 147 -25.99 18.31 18.90
CA ASP A 147 -26.90 18.72 19.96
C ASP A 147 -27.64 20.05 19.68
N ASP A 148 -27.21 20.84 18.70
CA ASP A 148 -27.80 22.17 18.40
C ASP A 148 -28.93 22.14 17.35
N ASN A 149 -29.26 20.97 16.77
CA ASN A 149 -30.18 20.84 15.63
C ASN A 149 -31.44 20.00 15.94
N GLU A 150 -31.72 19.75 17.22
CA GLU A 150 -33.02 19.26 17.69
C GLU A 150 -33.77 20.41 18.39
N SER A 151 -34.41 21.29 17.62
CA SER A 151 -35.43 22.24 18.10
C SER A 151 -36.44 22.54 17.01
#